data_AF-A0A494VJX9-F1
#
_entry.id   AF-A0A494VJX9-F1
#
_cell.length_a   1.000
_cell.length_b   1.000
_cell.length_c   1.000
_cell.angle_alpha   90.00
_cell.angle_beta   90.00
_cell.angle_gamma   90.00
#
_symmetry.space_group_name_H-M   'P 1'
#
loop_
_entity.id
_entity.type
_entity.pdbx_description
1 polymer ?
#
loop_
_entity_poly.entity_id
_entity_poly.type
_entity_poly.pdbx_seq_one_letter_code
_entity_poly.pdbx_strand_id
1 'polypeptide(L)'
;MNKITFEELPEMVGRLFAKLEKIEALLKGQKANEQDPDEMLTVDQAAVFLDLAVPTLYSKVSRREIPVCKPGKRLYFSKSELTEYKKGGRHQTVNQMLDEYQVIPKVLKRRSKRFSGGYGR
;
A
#
# COMPACT_ATOMS: atom_id res chain seq x y z
N MET A 1 -5.12 38.32 21.65
CA MET A 1 -5.10 36.95 22.21
C MET A 1 -6.25 36.85 23.19
N ASN A 2 -7.22 35.97 22.94
CA ASN A 2 -8.36 35.79 23.85
C ASN A 2 -7.85 35.25 25.18
N LYS A 3 -8.01 36.03 26.25
CA LYS A 3 -7.63 35.66 27.61
C LYS A 3 -8.66 34.65 28.11
N ILE A 4 -8.30 33.37 28.09
CA ILE A 4 -9.12 32.31 28.67
C ILE A 4 -9.00 32.45 30.19
N THR A 5 -10.14 32.54 30.88
CA THR A 5 -10.17 32.59 32.34
C THR A 5 -10.29 31.17 32.91
N PHE A 6 -9.85 30.97 34.16
CA PHE A 6 -9.86 29.65 34.79
C PHE A 6 -11.28 29.08 34.93
N GLU A 7 -12.27 29.95 35.19
CA GLU A 7 -13.68 29.59 35.31
C GLU A 7 -14.30 29.08 34.00
N GLU A 8 -13.74 29.48 32.85
CA GLU A 8 -14.18 29.04 31.52
C GLU A 8 -13.57 27.69 31.10
N LEU A 9 -12.63 27.14 31.87
CA LEU A 9 -11.95 25.87 31.54
C LEU A 9 -12.91 24.68 31.44
N PRO A 10 -13.84 24.43 32.38
CA PRO A 10 -14.73 23.27 32.30
C PRO A 10 -15.60 23.30 31.03
N GLU A 11 -16.09 24.48 30.66
CA GLU A 11 -16.92 24.66 29.46
C GLU A 11 -16.11 24.47 28.17
N MET A 12 -14.88 25.01 28.13
CA MET A 12 -13.99 24.86 26.99
C MET A 12 -13.55 23.41 26.76
N VAL A 13 -13.28 22.67 27.84
CA VAL A 13 -12.96 21.23 27.77
C VAL A 13 -14.17 20.44 27.26
N GLY A 14 -15.38 20.75 27.73
CA GLY A 14 -16.61 20.12 27.22
C GLY A 14 -16.81 20.36 25.72
N ARG A 15 -16.58 21.60 25.25
CA ARG A 15 -16.64 21.94 23.82
C ARG A 15 -15.56 21.22 23.01
N LEU A 16 -14.36 21.05 23.56
CA LEU A 16 -13.28 20.30 22.92
C LEU A 16 -13.66 18.82 22.79
N PHE A 17 -14.21 18.24 23.84
CA PHE A 17 -14.64 16.84 23.86
C PHE A 17 -15.72 16.56 22.82
N ALA A 18 -16.74 17.41 22.73
CA ALA A 18 -17.79 17.30 21.71
C ALA A 18 -17.24 17.41 20.27
N LYS A 19 -16.24 18.27 20.05
CA LYS A 19 -15.55 18.36 18.75
C LYS A 19 -14.75 17.11 18.44
N LEU A 20 -14.07 16.53 19.44
CA LEU A 20 -13.33 15.28 19.29
C LEU A 20 -14.28 14.12 18.95
N GLU A 21 -15.40 13.95 19.66
CA GLU A 21 -16.41 12.93 19.34
C GLU A 21 -16.95 13.07 17.91
N LYS A 22 -17.20 14.31 17.46
CA LYS A 22 -17.65 14.57 16.09
C LYS A 22 -16.60 14.16 15.06
N ILE A 23 -15.33 14.46 15.31
CA ILE A 23 -14.22 14.05 14.42
C ILE A 23 -14.10 12.53 14.41
N GLU A 24 -14.17 11.87 15.57
CA GLU A 24 -14.13 10.42 15.66
C GLU A 24 -15.27 9.74 14.89
N ALA A 25 -16.49 10.29 14.99
CA ALA A 25 -17.65 9.79 14.23
C ALA A 25 -17.44 9.92 12.71
N LEU A 26 -16.93 11.07 12.24
CA LEU A 26 -16.63 11.28 10.83
C LEU A 26 -15.53 10.34 10.31
N LEU A 27 -14.48 10.11 11.10
CA LEU A 27 -13.39 9.20 10.74
C LEU A 27 -13.83 7.72 10.72
N LYS A 28 -14.71 7.31 11.63
CA LYS A 28 -15.31 5.96 11.60
C LYS A 28 -16.17 5.75 10.35
N GLY A 29 -16.92 6.76 9.91
CA GLY A 29 -17.70 6.71 8.68
C GLY A 29 -16.85 6.63 7.40
N GLN A 30 -15.68 7.30 7.38
CA GLN A 30 -14.80 7.29 6.21
C GLN A 30 -14.10 5.95 5.96
N LYS A 31 -13.74 5.20 7.01
CA LYS A 31 -13.11 3.87 6.85
C LYS A 31 -14.02 2.83 6.21
N ALA A 32 -15.34 3.02 6.24
CA ALA A 32 -16.30 2.12 5.60
C ALA A 32 -16.39 2.30 4.07
N ASN A 33 -15.94 3.44 3.53
CA ASN A 33 -15.99 3.73 2.09
C ASN A 33 -14.75 3.27 1.31
N GLU A 34 -13.76 2.63 1.96
CA GLU A 34 -12.63 2.01 1.24
C GLU A 34 -12.93 0.58 0.76
N GLN A 35 -14.12 0.05 1.03
CA GLN A 35 -14.64 -1.16 0.39
C GLN A 35 -15.37 -0.78 -0.90
N ASP A 36 -14.69 -0.10 -1.82
CA ASP A 36 -15.10 -0.21 -3.22
C ASP A 36 -15.01 -1.71 -3.56
N PRO A 37 -16.10 -2.35 -4.03
CA PRO A 37 -16.02 -3.74 -4.49
C PRO A 37 -14.94 -3.76 -5.56
N ASP A 38 -13.89 -4.56 -5.35
CA ASP A 38 -12.71 -4.57 -6.20
C ASP A 38 -13.13 -4.71 -7.67
N GLU A 39 -13.08 -3.58 -8.38
CA GLU A 39 -13.72 -3.45 -9.66
C GLU A 39 -12.90 -4.26 -10.68
N MET A 40 -13.52 -5.29 -11.25
CA MET A 40 -12.87 -6.09 -12.28
C MET A 40 -12.90 -5.36 -13.62
N LEU A 41 -11.73 -4.92 -14.06
CA LEU A 41 -11.53 -4.27 -15.33
C LEU A 41 -11.28 -5.30 -16.43
N THR A 42 -11.83 -5.03 -17.61
CA THR A 42 -11.50 -5.76 -18.84
C THR A 42 -10.15 -5.32 -19.41
N VAL A 43 -9.65 -6.03 -20.44
CA VAL A 43 -8.38 -5.69 -21.11
C VAL A 43 -8.37 -4.23 -21.60
N ASP A 44 -9.45 -3.75 -22.21
CA ASP A 44 -9.52 -2.40 -22.76
C ASP A 44 -9.53 -1.34 -21.64
N GLN A 45 -10.28 -1.59 -20.56
CA GLN A 45 -10.33 -0.71 -19.39
C GLN A 45 -8.99 -0.67 -18.66
N ALA A 46 -8.32 -1.82 -18.50
CA ALA A 46 -6.99 -1.90 -17.89
C ALA A 46 -5.93 -1.19 -18.75
N ALA A 47 -6.03 -1.29 -20.08
CA ALA A 47 -5.16 -0.59 -21.02
C ALA A 47 -5.30 0.93 -20.86
N VAL A 48 -6.53 1.44 -20.78
CA VAL A 48 -6.81 2.85 -20.50
C VAL A 48 -6.30 3.26 -19.11
N PHE A 49 -6.53 2.43 -18.08
CA PHE A 49 -6.12 2.75 -16.70
C PHE A 49 -4.59 2.87 -16.52
N LEU A 50 -3.83 2.03 -17.22
CA LEU A 50 -2.38 2.01 -17.17
C LEU A 50 -1.72 2.92 -18.22
N ASP A 51 -2.50 3.58 -19.07
CA ASP A 51 -2.03 4.36 -20.22
C ASP A 51 -1.14 3.52 -21.16
N LEU A 52 -1.52 2.27 -21.42
CA LEU A 52 -0.81 1.33 -22.29
C LEU A 52 -1.65 0.95 -23.51
N ALA A 53 -1.00 0.68 -24.63
CA ALA A 53 -1.68 0.04 -25.77
C ALA A 53 -2.04 -1.42 -25.41
N VAL A 54 -3.21 -1.88 -25.85
CA VAL A 54 -3.69 -3.28 -25.69
C VAL A 54 -2.62 -4.35 -26.04
N PRO A 55 -1.90 -4.27 -27.18
CA PRO A 55 -0.84 -5.25 -27.49
C PRO A 55 0.33 -5.21 -26.50
N THR A 56 0.68 -4.04 -25.96
CA THR A 56 1.70 -3.88 -24.93
C THR A 56 1.23 -4.50 -23.61
N LEU A 57 -0.04 -4.30 -23.26
CA LEU A 57 -0.65 -4.93 -22.08
C LEU A 57 -0.58 -6.47 -22.18
N TYR A 58 -0.93 -7.05 -23.33
CA TYR A 58 -0.77 -8.49 -23.58
C TYR A 58 0.68 -8.96 -23.45
N SER A 59 1.64 -8.17 -23.94
CA SER A 59 3.07 -8.48 -23.85
C SER A 59 3.56 -8.47 -22.40
N LYS A 60 3.09 -7.55 -21.58
CA LYS A 60 3.44 -7.48 -20.15
C LYS A 60 2.77 -8.59 -19.34
N VAL A 61 1.52 -8.92 -19.68
CA VAL A 61 0.81 -10.07 -19.08
C VAL A 61 1.51 -11.38 -19.41
N SER A 62 1.95 -11.60 -20.66
CA SER A 62 2.65 -12.85 -21.03
C SER A 62 4.01 -13.01 -20.35
N ARG A 63 4.70 -11.90 -20.07
CA ARG A 63 5.94 -11.84 -19.28
C ARG A 63 5.72 -11.88 -17.77
N ARG A 64 4.46 -11.94 -17.30
CA ARG A 64 4.08 -11.92 -15.88
C ARG A 64 4.53 -10.66 -15.14
N GLU A 65 4.63 -9.54 -15.85
CA GLU A 65 5.00 -8.24 -15.27
C GLU A 65 3.80 -7.54 -14.61
N ILE A 66 2.58 -7.81 -15.08
CA ILE A 66 1.34 -7.20 -14.59
C ILE A 66 0.45 -8.31 -13.97
N PRO A 67 -0.11 -8.09 -12.77
CA PRO A 67 -1.04 -9.04 -12.15
C PRO A 67 -2.33 -9.18 -12.98
N VAL A 68 -2.84 -10.40 -13.12
CA VAL A 68 -4.01 -10.70 -13.95
C VAL A 68 -4.83 -11.85 -13.41
N CYS A 69 -6.15 -11.73 -13.47
CA CYS A 69 -7.08 -12.82 -13.25
C CYS A 69 -7.49 -13.43 -14.60
N LYS A 70 -7.29 -14.75 -14.78
CA LYS A 70 -7.65 -15.45 -16.02
C LYS A 70 -8.70 -16.56 -15.76
N PRO A 71 -9.96 -16.21 -15.43
CA PRO A 71 -11.04 -17.19 -15.41
C PRO A 71 -11.35 -17.62 -16.86
N GLY A 72 -10.82 -18.79 -17.25
CA GLY A 72 -11.06 -19.38 -18.57
C GLY A 72 -10.34 -18.67 -19.72
N LYS A 73 -11.11 -18.17 -20.70
CA LYS A 73 -10.59 -17.61 -21.96
C LYS A 73 -10.37 -16.08 -21.92
N ARG A 74 -10.95 -15.38 -20.95
CA ARG A 74 -10.88 -13.91 -20.84
C ARG A 74 -9.92 -13.49 -19.72
N LEU A 75 -9.29 -12.33 -19.91
CA LEU A 75 -8.46 -11.68 -18.89
C LEU A 75 -9.27 -10.59 -18.20
N TYR A 76 -9.20 -10.58 -16.88
CA TYR A 76 -9.74 -9.53 -16.02
C TYR A 76 -8.63 -9.03 -15.10
N PHE A 77 -8.76 -7.79 -14.67
CA PHE A 77 -7.78 -7.13 -13.83
C PHE A 77 -8.47 -6.51 -12.63
N SER A 78 -7.95 -6.80 -11.44
CA SER A 78 -8.34 -6.12 -10.24
C SER A 78 -7.84 -4.68 -10.28
N LYS A 79 -8.73 -3.71 -10.08
CA LYS A 79 -8.35 -2.29 -10.01
C LYS A 79 -7.43 -2.00 -8.83
N SER A 80 -7.63 -2.68 -7.70
CA SER A 80 -6.74 -2.55 -6.53
C SER A 80 -5.33 -3.08 -6.84
N GLU A 81 -5.22 -4.28 -7.42
CA GLU A 81 -3.92 -4.84 -7.83
C GLU A 81 -3.19 -3.98 -8.87
N LEU A 82 -3.92 -3.44 -9.86
CA LEU A 82 -3.33 -2.51 -10.84
C LEU A 82 -2.85 -1.20 -10.21
N THR A 83 -3.56 -0.72 -9.20
CA THR A 83 -3.17 0.47 -8.44
C THR A 83 -1.89 0.21 -7.64
N GLU A 84 -1.78 -0.94 -7.00
CA GLU A 84 -0.57 -1.38 -6.30
C GLU A 84 0.61 -1.55 -7.27
N TYR A 85 0.37 -2.17 -8.43
CA TYR A 85 1.37 -2.27 -9.49
C TYR A 85 1.90 -0.90 -9.92
N LYS A 86 1.00 0.08 -10.15
CA LYS A 86 1.38 1.45 -10.50
C LYS A 86 2.17 2.15 -9.40
N LYS A 87 1.83 1.89 -8.13
CA LYS A 87 2.60 2.38 -6.97
C LYS A 87 3.99 1.74 -6.89
N GLY A 88 4.11 0.44 -7.14
CA GLY A 88 5.38 -0.30 -7.14
C GLY A 88 6.31 0.06 -8.31
N GLY A 89 5.76 0.48 -9.45
CA GLY A 89 6.53 1.00 -10.58
C GLY A 89 7.15 2.38 -10.34
N ARG A 90 6.78 3.08 -9.25
CA ARG A 90 7.41 4.34 -8.86
C ARG A 90 8.79 4.04 -8.28
N HIS A 91 9.84 4.69 -8.80
CA HIS A 91 11.16 4.63 -8.18
C HIS A 91 11.04 5.09 -6.71
N GLN A 92 11.36 4.17 -5.79
CA GLN A 92 11.38 4.48 -4.37
C GLN A 92 12.29 5.68 -4.13
N THR A 93 11.79 6.69 -3.41
CA THR A 93 12.63 7.80 -2.99
C THR A 93 13.58 7.33 -1.88
N VAL A 94 14.72 8.01 -1.71
CA VAL A 94 15.72 7.66 -0.68
C VAL A 94 15.09 7.48 0.71
N ASN A 95 14.08 8.29 1.05
CA ASN A 95 13.37 8.20 2.33
C ASN A 95 12.57 6.88 2.48
N GLN A 96 11.93 6.40 1.41
CA GLN A 96 11.16 5.14 1.44
C GLN A 96 12.07 3.92 1.61
N MET A 97 13.25 3.95 0.97
CA MET A 97 14.26 2.91 1.17
C MET A 97 14.75 2.88 2.63
N LEU A 98 15.00 4.04 3.24
CA LEU A 98 15.45 4.13 4.63
C LEU A 98 14.41 3.59 5.62
N ASP A 99 13.13 3.87 5.41
CA ASP A 99 12.04 3.34 6.24
C ASP A 99 11.95 1.80 6.14
N GLU A 100 12.11 1.23 4.94
CA GLU A 100 12.10 -0.23 4.71
C GLU A 100 13.28 -0.93 5.43
N TYR A 101 14.48 -0.32 5.41
CA TYR A 101 15.67 -0.84 6.10
C TYR A 101 15.56 -0.84 7.63
N GLN A 102 14.73 0.03 8.23
CA GLN A 102 14.55 0.06 9.69
C GLN A 102 13.65 -1.08 10.22
N VAL A 103 12.85 -1.70 9.36
CA VAL A 103 11.88 -2.74 9.75
C VAL A 103 12.51 -4.14 9.77
N ILE A 104 13.68 -4.35 9.15
CA ILE A 104 14.36 -5.65 9.18
C ILE A 104 14.99 -5.90 10.57
N PRO A 105 14.52 -6.88 11.37
CA PRO A 105 15.16 -7.18 12.64
C PRO A 105 16.58 -7.68 12.36
N LYS A 106 17.57 -7.07 13.03
CA LYS A 106 19.00 -7.42 12.96
C LYS A 106 19.25 -8.86 13.43
N VAL A 107 18.98 -9.86 12.60
CA VAL A 107 19.29 -11.27 12.89
C VAL A 107 20.36 -11.76 11.91
N LEU A 108 21.58 -11.26 12.07
CA LEU A 108 22.77 -11.88 11.48
C LEU A 108 23.90 -11.92 12.52
N LYS A 109 23.74 -12.73 13.57
CA LYS A 109 24.91 -13.30 14.28
C LYS A 109 25.41 -14.49 13.47
N ARG A 110 26.34 -14.25 12.52
CA ARG A 110 27.07 -15.32 11.85
C ARG A 110 27.97 -16.04 12.87
N ARG A 111 27.58 -17.23 13.34
CA ARG A 111 28.50 -18.18 13.97
C ARG A 111 29.36 -18.80 12.86
N SER A 112 30.67 -18.58 12.90
CA SER A 112 31.60 -19.26 12.00
C SER A 112 31.64 -20.75 12.34
N LYS A 113 31.23 -21.60 11.41
CA LYS A 113 31.47 -23.05 11.49
C LYS A 113 32.61 -23.36 10.54
N ARG A 114 33.79 -23.60 11.12
CA ARG A 114 34.98 -24.08 10.42
C ARG A 114 34.63 -25.41 9.76
N PHE A 115 34.69 -25.49 8.44
CA PHE A 115 34.71 -26.77 7.73
C PHE A 115 36.14 -27.01 7.24
N SER A 116 36.87 -27.79 8.03
CA SER A 116 38.06 -28.51 7.60
C SER A 116 37.61 -29.80 6.92
N GLY A 117 38.00 -30.01 5.66
CA GLY A 117 37.70 -31.24 4.95
C GLY A 117 38.28 -31.21 3.54
N GLY A 118 39.55 -31.58 3.44
CA GLY A 118 40.19 -31.90 2.17
C GLY A 118 40.07 -33.39 1.85
N TYR A 119 39.92 -33.70 0.56
CA TYR A 119 40.32 -34.90 -0.18
C TYR A 119 40.33 -34.42 -1.65
N GLY A 120 41.27 -34.68 -2.55
CA GLY A 120 42.31 -35.69 -2.68
C GLY A 120 42.40 -35.93 -4.20
N ARG A 121 43.60 -35.80 -4.78
CA ARG A 121 43.94 -36.33 -6.11
C ARG A 121 45.08 -37.31 -5.91
#